data_AF-A0A2N0Q573-F1
#
_entry.id   AF-A0A2N0Q573-F1
#
_cell.length_a   1.000
_cell.length_b   1.000
_cell.length_c   1.000
_cell.angle_alpha   90.00
_cell.angle_beta   90.00
_cell.angle_gamma   90.00
#
_symmetry.space_group_name_H-M   'P 1'
#
loop_
_entity.id
_entity.type
_entity.pdbx_description
1 polymer ?
#
loop_
_entity_poly.entity_id
_entity_poly.type
_entity_poly.pdbx_seq_one_letter_code
_entity_poly.pdbx_strand_id
1 'polypeptide(L)'
;MFKNLKRSTKKPTSILEEFTTSVITFQKLDVENAKFQKKFSSECQLGEWIIQLCCLIPIQIAVARNNLFQPLRDGLFSNDHVGLDDDGDDGYGLHVDGIANNISFGWYEGIFKHFGDKKIKVVSSMGEQSCGKSFMLNHLVGTTFDVSAMRCTEGVWMSLVNTKKYIYVALDFEGLKSLERTPQEDLFLTLFNTVVSDLILFKNQFAVNRDMSTMFQRFQGDATLFDSEIFQAKLCIIIKDVPSADREDIVREFMIKFSQLVSEEGEDNFISRMYKGGLEVIPWPMFNDASWFKTLSGVNKKLEKQEAKYENARTFLQNTKVTMAKLKVCKFYITSNEIIII
;
A
#
# COMPACT_ATOMS: atom_id res chain seq x y z
N MET A 1 23.59 -18.81 -21.18
CA MET A 1 22.41 -18.41 -20.39
C MET A 1 21.97 -16.96 -20.68
N PHE A 2 22.82 -15.94 -20.47
CA PHE A 2 22.44 -14.52 -20.60
C PHE A 2 22.03 -14.06 -22.02
N LYS A 3 22.69 -14.56 -23.09
CA LYS A 3 22.28 -14.29 -24.48
C LYS A 3 20.86 -14.79 -24.78
N ASN A 4 20.48 -15.94 -24.23
CA ASN A 4 19.11 -16.48 -24.36
C ASN A 4 18.11 -15.65 -23.56
N LEU A 5 18.47 -15.20 -22.35
CA LEU A 5 17.64 -14.32 -21.52
C LEU A 5 17.39 -12.96 -22.19
N LYS A 6 18.43 -12.34 -22.78
CA LYS A 6 18.31 -11.09 -23.54
C LYS A 6 17.38 -11.28 -24.74
N ARG A 7 17.55 -12.39 -25.46
CA ARG A 7 16.74 -12.73 -26.64
C ARG A 7 15.28 -13.01 -26.30
N SER A 8 15.01 -13.69 -25.17
CA SER A 8 13.64 -14.06 -24.78
C SER A 8 12.88 -12.94 -24.06
N THR A 9 13.56 -12.15 -23.23
CA THR A 9 12.90 -11.14 -22.37
C THR A 9 12.96 -9.71 -22.92
N LYS A 10 13.86 -9.44 -23.88
CA LYS A 10 14.21 -8.09 -24.36
C LYS A 10 14.64 -7.11 -23.25
N LYS A 11 14.96 -7.59 -22.05
CA LYS A 11 15.40 -6.75 -20.92
C LYS A 11 16.92 -6.45 -21.00
N PRO A 12 17.38 -5.30 -20.47
CA PRO A 12 18.82 -5.02 -20.32
C PRO A 12 19.49 -6.11 -19.47
N THR A 13 20.59 -6.67 -19.97
CA THR A 13 21.27 -7.83 -19.35
C THR A 13 22.75 -7.58 -19.08
N SER A 14 23.31 -6.43 -19.46
CA SER A 14 24.72 -6.09 -19.26
C SER A 14 25.13 -6.08 -17.79
N ILE A 15 24.23 -5.65 -16.90
CA ILE A 15 24.44 -5.68 -15.44
C ILE A 15 24.62 -7.12 -14.90
N LEU A 16 24.07 -8.13 -15.58
CA LEU A 16 24.15 -9.52 -15.12
C LEU A 16 25.50 -10.17 -15.44
N GLU A 17 26.33 -9.57 -16.30
CA GLU A 17 27.67 -10.07 -16.62
C GLU A 17 28.66 -9.83 -15.46
N GLU A 18 28.34 -8.91 -14.54
CA GLU A 18 29.12 -8.62 -13.33
C GLU A 18 28.73 -9.51 -12.14
N PHE A 19 27.64 -10.27 -12.23
CA PHE A 19 27.19 -11.15 -11.16
C PHE A 19 28.00 -12.44 -11.13
N THR A 20 28.82 -12.59 -10.09
CA THR A 20 29.40 -13.88 -9.70
C THR A 20 28.66 -14.41 -8.48
N THR A 21 28.42 -15.72 -8.43
CA THR A 21 27.81 -16.38 -7.27
C THR A 21 28.65 -17.57 -6.86
N SER A 22 28.83 -17.75 -5.55
CA SER A 22 29.45 -18.92 -4.95
C SER A 22 28.41 -19.66 -4.14
N VAL A 23 28.23 -20.96 -4.42
CA VAL A 23 27.24 -21.79 -3.73
C VAL A 23 27.96 -22.75 -2.79
N ILE A 24 27.45 -22.86 -1.57
CA ILE A 24 27.84 -23.89 -0.60
C ILE A 24 26.59 -24.68 -0.22
N THR A 25 26.72 -25.99 -0.06
CA THR A 25 25.62 -26.82 0.44
C THR A 25 25.40 -26.56 1.92
N PHE A 26 24.15 -26.54 2.39
CA PHE A 26 23.82 -26.29 3.80
C PHE A 26 24.60 -27.20 4.77
N GLN A 27 24.79 -28.48 4.41
CA GLN A 27 25.57 -29.45 5.19
C GLN A 27 27.05 -29.09 5.36
N LYS A 28 27.61 -28.27 4.46
CA LYS A 28 29.00 -27.81 4.48
C LYS A 28 29.13 -26.38 5.01
N LEU A 29 28.01 -25.75 5.37
CA LEU A 29 27.98 -24.41 5.93
C LEU A 29 28.33 -24.49 7.42
N ASP A 30 29.58 -24.17 7.73
CA ASP A 30 30.07 -24.02 9.10
C ASP A 30 30.22 -22.51 9.41
N VAL A 31 29.15 -21.94 9.97
CA VAL A 31 29.04 -20.50 10.27
C VAL A 31 29.95 -20.07 11.42
N GLU A 32 30.41 -21.02 12.24
CA GLU A 32 31.32 -20.78 13.37
C GLU A 32 32.80 -20.86 12.96
N ASN A 33 33.08 -21.37 11.76
CA ASN A 33 34.44 -21.52 11.26
C ASN A 33 35.19 -20.18 11.15
N ALA A 34 36.32 -20.06 11.82
CA ALA A 34 37.13 -18.83 11.83
C ALA A 34 37.61 -18.36 10.44
N LYS A 35 37.82 -19.27 9.47
CA LYS A 35 38.15 -18.88 8.08
C LYS A 35 36.92 -18.42 7.32
N PHE A 36 35.75 -19.03 7.57
CA PHE A 36 34.48 -18.58 7.00
C PHE A 36 34.13 -17.20 7.55
N GLN A 37 34.17 -17.02 8.87
CA GLN A 37 33.99 -15.72 9.50
C GLN A 37 35.03 -14.73 8.98
N LYS A 38 36.34 -15.01 8.98
CA LYS A 38 37.34 -14.04 8.50
C LYS A 38 37.21 -13.68 7.00
N LYS A 39 36.71 -14.59 6.17
CA LYS A 39 36.48 -14.34 4.73
C LYS A 39 35.17 -13.59 4.46
N PHE A 40 34.16 -13.78 5.31
CA PHE A 40 32.79 -13.33 5.06
C PHE A 40 32.23 -12.43 6.18
N SER A 41 33.00 -12.08 7.22
CA SER A 41 32.57 -11.33 8.42
C SER A 41 32.14 -9.89 8.13
N SER A 42 32.54 -9.36 6.98
CA SER A 42 32.13 -8.04 6.50
C SER A 42 31.36 -8.08 5.17
N GLU A 43 31.31 -9.23 4.49
CA GLU A 43 30.71 -9.36 3.14
C GLU A 43 29.43 -10.18 3.12
N CYS A 44 29.24 -11.15 4.02
CA CYS A 44 27.97 -11.87 4.15
C CYS A 44 27.10 -11.23 5.21
N GLN A 45 26.30 -10.24 4.80
CA GLN A 45 25.17 -9.78 5.58
C GLN A 45 24.04 -10.82 5.53
N LEU A 46 24.31 -12.09 5.89
CA LEU A 46 23.33 -13.19 5.80
C LEU A 46 22.04 -12.84 6.56
N GLY A 47 22.15 -12.20 7.72
CA GLY A 47 21.00 -11.69 8.47
C GLY A 47 20.19 -10.64 7.71
N GLU A 48 20.84 -9.62 7.14
CA GLU A 48 20.13 -8.62 6.33
C GLU A 48 19.54 -9.22 5.06
N TRP A 49 20.23 -10.19 4.45
CA TRP A 49 19.74 -10.91 3.28
C TRP A 49 18.50 -11.74 3.61
N ILE A 50 18.49 -12.46 4.74
CA ILE A 50 17.29 -13.16 5.24
C ILE A 50 16.17 -12.16 5.49
N ILE A 51 16.45 -11.02 6.13
CA ILE A 51 15.44 -9.97 6.35
C ILE A 51 14.90 -9.46 5.01
N GLN A 52 15.76 -9.23 4.01
CA GLN A 52 15.34 -8.83 2.66
C GLN A 52 14.44 -9.89 2.00
N LEU A 53 14.69 -11.18 2.21
CA LEU A 53 13.79 -12.24 1.74
C LEU A 53 12.44 -12.20 2.47
N CYS A 54 12.43 -12.04 3.80
CA CYS A 54 11.19 -11.92 4.58
C CYS A 54 10.35 -10.70 4.16
N CYS A 55 10.99 -9.60 3.78
CA CYS A 55 10.34 -8.41 3.22
C CYS A 55 9.53 -8.70 1.94
N LEU A 56 9.95 -9.70 1.15
CA LEU A 56 9.29 -10.13 -0.08
C LEU A 56 8.13 -11.12 0.14
N ILE A 57 7.69 -11.35 1.39
CA ILE A 57 6.56 -12.24 1.66
C ILE A 57 5.40 -11.38 2.16
N PRO A 58 4.42 -11.04 1.30
CA PRO A 58 3.27 -10.26 1.71
C PRO A 58 2.52 -10.90 2.88
N ILE A 59 2.09 -10.08 3.84
CA ILE A 59 1.24 -10.50 4.95
C ILE A 59 -0.08 -9.73 4.86
N GLN A 60 -1.20 -10.44 4.92
CA GLN A 60 -2.51 -9.81 5.04
C GLN A 60 -2.65 -9.23 6.46
N ILE A 61 -3.01 -7.96 6.58
CA ILE A 61 -3.07 -7.26 7.87
C ILE A 61 -4.49 -6.91 8.31
N ALA A 62 -5.44 -6.85 7.37
CA ALA A 62 -6.83 -6.56 7.68
C ALA A 62 -7.77 -7.05 6.58
N VAL A 63 -9.04 -7.24 6.93
CA VAL A 63 -10.16 -7.47 6.00
C VAL A 63 -11.33 -6.56 6.40
N ALA A 64 -12.09 -6.07 5.44
CA ALA A 64 -13.39 -5.45 5.69
C ALA A 64 -14.48 -6.43 5.23
N ARG A 65 -15.22 -7.02 6.19
CA ARG A 65 -16.20 -8.07 5.92
C ARG A 65 -17.32 -8.00 6.95
N ASN A 66 -18.54 -8.30 6.52
CA ASN A 66 -19.75 -8.23 7.33
C ASN A 66 -19.94 -6.84 7.98
N ASN A 67 -19.62 -5.77 7.26
CA ASN A 67 -19.64 -4.38 7.75
C ASN A 67 -18.71 -4.10 8.94
N LEU A 68 -17.69 -4.94 9.16
CA LEU A 68 -16.70 -4.75 10.21
C LEU A 68 -15.31 -4.60 9.60
N PHE A 69 -14.51 -3.70 10.16
CA PHE A 69 -13.07 -3.70 9.95
C PHE A 69 -12.42 -4.72 10.88
N GLN A 70 -11.75 -5.71 10.30
CA GLN A 70 -11.17 -6.85 10.99
C GLN A 70 -9.65 -6.85 10.82
N PRO A 71 -8.90 -6.23 11.74
CA PRO A 71 -7.46 -6.42 11.83
C PRO A 71 -7.12 -7.90 12.02
N LEU A 72 -6.06 -8.35 11.36
CA LEU A 72 -5.55 -9.72 11.48
C LEU A 72 -4.33 -9.75 12.41
N ARG A 73 -4.05 -10.95 12.92
CA ARG A 73 -2.84 -11.26 13.69
C ARG A 73 -2.00 -12.23 12.88
N ASP A 74 -0.85 -11.77 12.40
CA ASP A 74 0.09 -12.58 11.62
C ASP A 74 -0.52 -13.16 10.33
N GLY A 75 -1.53 -12.50 9.77
CA GLY A 75 -2.29 -12.98 8.60
C GLY A 75 -3.44 -13.93 8.94
N LEU A 76 -3.73 -14.16 10.23
CA LEU A 76 -4.81 -15.04 10.69
C LEU A 76 -5.92 -14.24 11.39
N PHE A 77 -7.13 -14.79 11.37
CA PHE A 77 -8.26 -14.24 12.11
C PHE A 77 -8.09 -14.53 13.60
N SER A 78 -8.52 -13.59 14.45
CA SER A 78 -8.43 -13.73 15.91
C SER A 78 -9.16 -14.97 16.45
N ASN A 79 -10.21 -15.44 15.76
CA ASN A 79 -11.00 -16.60 16.18
C ASN A 79 -10.24 -17.93 16.07
N ASP A 80 -9.13 -17.97 15.33
CA ASP A 80 -8.25 -19.15 15.25
C ASP A 80 -7.32 -19.25 16.48
N HIS A 81 -7.32 -18.23 17.34
CA HIS A 81 -6.69 -18.21 18.65
C HIS A 81 -7.77 -18.27 19.73
N VAL A 82 -8.09 -19.48 20.18
CA VAL A 82 -9.00 -19.73 21.30
C VAL A 82 -8.55 -18.90 22.52
N GLY A 83 -9.35 -17.91 22.95
CA GLY A 83 -9.39 -17.52 24.36
C GLY A 83 -9.46 -16.05 24.79
N LEU A 84 -9.92 -15.07 23.99
CA LEU A 84 -10.00 -13.67 24.49
C LEU A 84 -11.20 -12.85 23.98
N ASP A 85 -12.37 -13.46 23.86
CA ASP A 85 -13.63 -12.72 23.65
C ASP A 85 -14.54 -12.86 24.88
N ASP A 86 -14.09 -12.36 26.04
CA ASP A 86 -14.99 -11.92 27.11
C ASP A 86 -14.20 -11.00 28.07
N ASP A 87 -14.49 -9.71 28.03
CA ASP A 87 -14.46 -8.82 29.19
C ASP A 87 -15.10 -7.50 28.76
N GLY A 88 -16.35 -7.33 29.16
CA GLY A 88 -17.01 -6.03 29.14
C GLY A 88 -16.40 -5.12 30.19
N ASP A 89 -15.73 -4.04 29.76
CA ASP A 89 -15.39 -2.90 30.63
C ASP A 89 -15.13 -1.62 29.81
N ASP A 90 -16.17 -0.81 29.66
CA ASP A 90 -16.38 0.64 29.93
C ASP A 90 -15.23 1.68 29.81
N GLY A 91 -14.09 1.36 29.19
CA GLY A 91 -13.01 2.30 28.92
C GLY A 91 -12.61 2.34 27.45
N TYR A 92 -13.22 3.21 26.63
CA TYR A 92 -12.94 3.29 25.18
C TYR A 92 -11.43 3.39 24.85
N GLY A 93 -10.65 4.14 25.65
CA GLY A 93 -9.19 4.22 25.51
C GLY A 93 -8.44 2.94 25.87
N LEU A 94 -8.79 2.31 26.99
CA LEU A 94 -8.21 1.02 27.43
C LEU A 94 -8.55 -0.11 26.45
N HIS A 95 -9.74 -0.04 25.84
CA HIS A 95 -10.20 -0.99 24.83
C HIS A 95 -9.41 -0.87 23.51
N VAL A 96 -9.13 0.35 23.03
CA VAL A 96 -8.33 0.58 21.80
C VAL A 96 -6.89 0.11 21.98
N ASP A 97 -6.26 0.41 23.12
CA ASP A 97 -4.89 -0.04 23.40
C ASP A 97 -4.80 -1.57 23.50
N GLY A 98 -5.78 -2.21 24.15
CA GLY A 98 -5.90 -3.67 24.20
C GLY A 98 -6.02 -4.29 22.80
N ILE A 99 -6.89 -3.74 21.94
CA ILE A 99 -7.01 -4.19 20.55
C ILE A 99 -5.70 -3.99 19.79
N ALA A 100 -5.08 -2.81 19.89
CA ALA A 100 -3.84 -2.51 19.18
C ALA A 100 -2.70 -3.46 19.55
N ASN A 101 -2.62 -3.87 20.83
CA ASN A 101 -1.65 -4.85 21.31
C ASN A 101 -1.90 -6.27 20.76
N ASN A 102 -3.14 -6.61 20.43
CA ASN A 102 -3.51 -7.90 19.85
C ASN A 102 -3.31 -7.98 18.33
N ILE A 103 -3.20 -6.85 17.64
CA ILE A 103 -2.84 -6.79 16.21
C ILE A 103 -1.37 -7.14 16.07
N SER A 104 -1.01 -7.98 15.09
CA SER A 104 0.38 -8.31 14.78
C SER A 104 0.61 -8.39 13.28
N PHE A 105 1.77 -7.89 12.84
CA PHE A 105 2.21 -7.92 11.44
C PHE A 105 3.26 -9.02 11.20
N GLY A 106 3.24 -10.09 11.99
CA GLY A 106 4.19 -11.20 11.89
C GLY A 106 5.63 -10.75 12.06
N TRP A 107 6.51 -11.29 11.22
CA TRP A 107 7.94 -10.97 11.24
C TRP A 107 8.23 -9.49 10.93
N TYR A 108 7.29 -8.73 10.35
CA TYR A 108 7.47 -7.29 10.16
C TYR A 108 7.64 -6.52 11.46
N GLU A 109 7.08 -7.00 12.57
CA GLU A 109 7.33 -6.38 13.87
C GLU A 109 8.80 -6.42 14.27
N GLY A 110 9.44 -7.57 14.08
CA GLY A 110 10.88 -7.72 14.36
C GLY A 110 11.71 -6.81 13.47
N ILE A 111 11.31 -6.67 12.21
CA ILE A 111 11.99 -5.81 11.22
C ILE A 111 11.84 -4.33 11.59
N PHE A 112 10.62 -3.87 11.93
CA PHE A 112 10.40 -2.50 12.38
C PHE A 112 11.09 -2.20 13.70
N LYS A 113 11.21 -3.17 14.61
CA LYS A 113 11.99 -3.01 15.86
C LYS A 113 13.49 -2.93 15.58
N HIS A 114 14.01 -3.81 14.73
CA HIS A 114 15.43 -3.87 14.37
C HIS A 114 15.90 -2.61 13.63
N PHE A 115 15.09 -2.09 12.70
CA PHE A 115 15.34 -0.84 11.99
C PHE A 115 14.53 0.33 12.57
N GLY A 116 14.38 0.36 13.89
CA GLY A 116 13.49 1.26 14.62
C GLY A 116 13.60 2.73 14.22
N ASP A 117 14.81 3.21 13.97
CA ASP A 117 15.09 4.63 13.69
C ASP A 117 14.99 4.98 12.20
N LYS A 118 14.75 4.01 11.31
CA LYS A 118 14.59 4.29 9.87
C LYS A 118 13.25 4.96 9.59
N LYS A 119 13.29 5.99 8.76
CA LYS A 119 12.10 6.64 8.19
C LYS A 119 11.29 5.67 7.34
N ILE A 120 9.96 5.80 7.39
CA ILE A 120 9.03 4.99 6.59
C ILE A 120 8.40 5.83 5.48
N LYS A 121 8.26 5.22 4.30
CA LYS A 121 7.43 5.75 3.23
C LYS A 121 6.40 4.71 2.81
N VAL A 122 5.14 5.04 2.92
CA VAL A 122 4.02 4.16 2.62
C VAL A 122 3.48 4.49 1.23
N VAL A 123 3.59 3.53 0.32
CA VAL A 123 2.91 3.59 -0.98
C VAL A 123 1.80 2.57 -1.00
N SER A 124 0.63 2.97 -1.48
CA SER A 124 -0.51 2.08 -1.57
C SER A 124 -1.16 2.15 -2.93
N SER A 125 -2.05 1.21 -3.20
CA SER A 125 -2.92 1.26 -4.37
C SER A 125 -4.38 1.23 -3.97
N MET A 126 -5.21 1.90 -4.77
CA MET A 126 -6.66 1.96 -4.63
C MET A 126 -7.29 1.92 -6.02
N GLY A 127 -8.56 1.53 -6.13
CA GLY A 127 -9.28 1.54 -7.42
C GLY A 127 -10.17 0.32 -7.61
N GLU A 128 -10.75 0.20 -8.80
CA GLU A 128 -11.69 -0.89 -9.14
C GLU A 128 -11.03 -2.27 -9.07
N GLN A 129 -11.84 -3.32 -9.01
CA GLN A 129 -11.33 -4.69 -9.10
C GLN A 129 -10.66 -4.96 -10.46
N SER A 130 -9.64 -5.80 -10.46
CA SER A 130 -8.92 -6.26 -11.65
C SER A 130 -8.31 -5.18 -12.56
N CYS A 131 -8.03 -3.98 -12.04
CA CYS A 131 -7.36 -2.90 -12.79
C CYS A 131 -5.81 -2.94 -12.74
N GLY A 132 -5.21 -4.02 -12.22
CA GLY A 132 -3.76 -4.21 -12.16
C GLY A 132 -3.06 -3.36 -11.09
N LYS A 133 -3.65 -3.30 -9.89
CA LYS A 133 -3.13 -2.57 -8.70
C LYS A 133 -1.83 -3.21 -8.18
N SER A 134 -1.92 -4.47 -7.77
CA SER A 134 -0.81 -5.30 -7.29
C SER A 134 0.34 -5.35 -8.29
N PHE A 135 0.02 -5.51 -9.58
CA PHE A 135 1.01 -5.47 -10.67
C PHE A 135 1.85 -4.19 -10.66
N MET A 136 1.22 -3.04 -10.42
CA MET A 136 1.89 -1.75 -10.45
C MET A 136 2.74 -1.52 -9.20
N LEU A 137 2.25 -1.91 -8.02
CA LEU A 137 3.04 -1.87 -6.78
C LEU A 137 4.30 -2.75 -6.90
N ASN A 138 4.15 -3.96 -7.44
CA ASN A 138 5.27 -4.86 -7.69
C ASN A 138 6.34 -4.24 -8.59
N HIS A 139 5.94 -3.51 -9.63
CA HIS A 139 6.90 -2.82 -10.51
C HIS A 139 7.47 -1.55 -9.90
N LEU A 140 6.69 -0.81 -9.11
CA LEU A 140 7.10 0.47 -8.55
C LEU A 140 8.17 0.27 -7.47
N VAL A 141 7.87 -0.54 -6.45
CA VAL A 141 8.74 -0.70 -5.29
C VAL A 141 9.45 -2.05 -5.22
N GLY A 142 9.07 -3.03 -6.05
CA GLY A 142 9.74 -4.33 -6.09
C GLY A 142 9.13 -5.39 -5.18
N THR A 143 7.82 -5.33 -4.92
CA THR A 143 7.08 -6.32 -4.14
C THR A 143 6.63 -7.52 -4.98
N THR A 144 5.99 -8.47 -4.30
CA THR A 144 5.62 -9.80 -4.82
C THR A 144 4.15 -10.12 -4.51
N PHE A 145 3.28 -9.10 -4.46
CA PHE A 145 1.84 -9.33 -4.31
C PHE A 145 1.31 -10.20 -5.46
N ASP A 146 0.36 -11.07 -5.16
CA ASP A 146 -0.24 -11.92 -6.17
C ASP A 146 -0.96 -11.11 -7.24
N VAL A 147 -0.79 -11.55 -8.49
CA VAL A 147 -1.41 -10.93 -9.67
C VAL A 147 -2.20 -12.00 -10.41
N SER A 148 -3.52 -11.84 -10.49
CA SER A 148 -4.37 -12.63 -11.37
C SER A 148 -5.47 -11.76 -11.99
N ALA A 149 -6.09 -12.29 -13.05
CA ALA A 149 -7.18 -11.64 -13.77
C ALA A 149 -8.53 -11.73 -13.02
N MET A 150 -8.67 -12.71 -12.12
CA MET A 150 -9.82 -12.87 -11.22
C MET A 150 -9.64 -12.03 -9.95
N ARG A 151 -10.61 -12.01 -9.02
CA ARG A 151 -10.44 -11.35 -7.71
C ARG A 151 -9.27 -12.00 -6.98
N CYS A 152 -8.22 -11.22 -6.71
CA CYS A 152 -6.97 -11.73 -6.11
C CYS A 152 -6.76 -11.23 -4.69
N THR A 153 -7.01 -9.95 -4.48
CA THR A 153 -6.74 -9.29 -3.21
C THR A 153 -8.03 -9.25 -2.42
N GLU A 154 -8.07 -9.91 -1.27
CA GLU A 154 -9.07 -9.66 -0.23
C GLU A 154 -8.43 -8.81 0.88
N GLY A 155 -9.14 -7.80 1.37
CA GLY A 155 -8.66 -6.95 2.46
C GLY A 155 -7.44 -6.10 2.11
N VAL A 156 -6.46 -6.07 3.02
CA VAL A 156 -5.24 -5.25 2.92
C VAL A 156 -4.01 -6.10 3.12
N TRP A 157 -3.08 -6.05 2.17
CA TRP A 157 -1.82 -6.79 2.20
C TRP A 157 -0.64 -5.83 2.33
N MET A 158 0.32 -6.19 3.18
CA MET A 158 1.53 -5.42 3.44
C MET A 158 2.76 -6.17 2.92
N SER A 159 3.66 -5.45 2.25
CA SER A 159 5.00 -5.93 1.91
C SER A 159 6.02 -4.80 2.13
N LEU A 160 7.27 -5.16 2.47
CA LEU A 160 8.30 -4.19 2.80
C LEU A 160 9.40 -4.18 1.76
N VAL A 161 10.06 -3.04 1.61
CA VAL A 161 11.32 -2.91 0.87
C VAL A 161 12.29 -2.09 1.69
N ASN A 162 13.25 -2.77 2.30
CA ASN A 162 14.26 -2.15 3.14
C ASN A 162 15.41 -1.60 2.30
N THR A 163 15.66 -0.29 2.37
CA THR A 163 16.78 0.38 1.72
C THR A 163 17.75 0.94 2.75
N LYS A 164 18.84 1.55 2.29
CA LYS A 164 19.80 2.22 3.19
C LYS A 164 19.16 3.38 3.97
N LYS A 165 18.24 4.13 3.36
CA LYS A 165 17.68 5.38 3.92
C LYS A 165 16.26 5.24 4.47
N TYR A 166 15.45 4.40 3.83
CA TYR A 166 14.03 4.24 4.14
C TYR A 166 13.64 2.76 4.19
N ILE A 167 12.59 2.44 4.94
CA ILE A 167 11.78 1.27 4.66
C ILE A 167 10.55 1.75 3.90
N TYR A 168 10.38 1.22 2.69
CA TYR A 168 9.14 1.41 1.95
C TYR A 168 8.15 0.36 2.42
N VAL A 169 6.95 0.80 2.79
CA VAL A 169 5.81 -0.08 3.07
C VAL A 169 4.90 0.00 1.86
N ALA A 170 4.65 -1.13 1.23
CA ALA A 170 3.67 -1.24 0.16
C ALA A 170 2.38 -1.81 0.73
N LEU A 171 1.25 -1.17 0.44
CA LEU A 171 -0.07 -1.65 0.84
C LEU A 171 -0.95 -1.91 -0.39
N ASP A 172 -1.23 -3.18 -0.66
CA ASP A 172 -2.18 -3.57 -1.69
C ASP A 172 -3.56 -3.72 -1.08
N PHE A 173 -4.45 -2.77 -1.41
CA PHE A 173 -5.84 -2.81 -0.99
C PHE A 173 -6.69 -3.55 -2.01
N GLU A 174 -7.66 -4.29 -1.50
CA GLU A 174 -8.71 -4.87 -2.30
C GLU A 174 -9.43 -3.81 -3.16
N GLY A 175 -9.84 -4.21 -4.37
CA GLY A 175 -10.54 -3.29 -5.27
C GLY A 175 -11.92 -2.90 -4.77
N LEU A 176 -12.28 -1.62 -4.92
CA LEU A 176 -13.55 -1.02 -4.47
C LEU A 176 -14.75 -1.56 -5.23
N LYS A 177 -15.96 -1.44 -4.64
CA LYS A 177 -17.26 -1.79 -5.24
C LYS A 177 -17.31 -3.17 -5.87
N SER A 178 -16.71 -4.16 -5.21
CA SER A 178 -16.98 -5.56 -5.59
C SER A 178 -18.46 -5.86 -5.38
N LEU A 179 -19.05 -6.72 -6.20
CA LEU A 179 -20.47 -7.12 -6.08
C LEU A 179 -20.85 -7.61 -4.67
N GLU A 180 -19.87 -8.12 -3.92
CA GLU A 180 -20.04 -8.70 -2.59
C GLU A 180 -19.75 -7.72 -1.45
N ARG A 181 -19.38 -6.46 -1.72
CA ARG A 181 -18.94 -5.50 -0.69
C ARG A 181 -19.94 -4.38 -0.47
N THR A 182 -20.13 -4.00 0.78
CA THR A 182 -20.99 -2.88 1.18
C THR A 182 -20.26 -1.54 1.09
N PRO A 183 -21.00 -0.41 1.01
CA PRO A 183 -20.41 0.93 1.08
C PRO A 183 -19.59 1.17 2.36
N GLN A 184 -20.00 0.54 3.47
CA GLN A 184 -19.31 0.66 4.76
C GLN A 184 -17.93 -0.01 4.74
N GLU A 185 -17.83 -1.18 4.12
CA GLU A 185 -16.57 -1.90 3.98
C GLU A 185 -15.60 -1.16 3.04
N ASP A 186 -16.11 -0.55 1.97
CA ASP A 186 -15.31 0.35 1.12
C ASP A 186 -14.81 1.58 1.90
N LEU A 187 -15.67 2.19 2.73
CA LEU A 187 -15.30 3.32 3.59
C LEU A 187 -14.15 2.97 4.54
N PHE A 188 -14.23 1.82 5.23
CA PHE A 188 -13.15 1.37 6.12
C PHE A 188 -11.80 1.26 5.40
N LEU A 189 -11.79 0.66 4.21
CA LEU A 189 -10.56 0.47 3.44
C LEU A 189 -10.01 1.81 2.93
N THR A 190 -10.87 2.71 2.42
CA THR A 190 -10.45 4.03 1.96
C THR A 190 -9.88 4.86 3.10
N LEU A 191 -10.56 4.92 4.24
CA LEU A 191 -10.09 5.64 5.42
C LEU A 191 -8.75 5.12 5.90
N PHE A 192 -8.62 3.81 6.05
CA PHE A 192 -7.35 3.21 6.47
C PHE A 192 -6.24 3.59 5.50
N ASN A 193 -6.49 3.47 4.19
CA ASN A 193 -5.53 3.80 3.15
C ASN A 193 -5.06 5.25 3.21
N THR A 194 -6.00 6.19 3.29
CA THR A 194 -5.72 7.64 3.36
C THR A 194 -4.96 8.01 4.63
N VAL A 195 -5.31 7.41 5.77
CA VAL A 195 -4.63 7.69 7.05
C VAL A 195 -3.20 7.16 7.06
N VAL A 196 -2.89 6.02 6.45
CA VAL A 196 -1.54 5.42 6.57
C VAL A 196 -0.58 5.81 5.44
N SER A 197 -1.09 6.23 4.29
CA SER A 197 -0.26 6.36 3.09
C SER A 197 0.47 7.71 2.97
N ASP A 198 1.66 7.68 2.36
CA ASP A 198 2.33 8.87 1.82
C ASP A 198 1.87 9.13 0.37
N LEU A 199 1.74 8.08 -0.43
CA LEU A 199 1.34 8.13 -1.83
C LEU A 199 0.31 7.04 -2.13
N ILE A 200 -0.84 7.43 -2.65
CA ILE A 200 -1.91 6.53 -3.06
C ILE A 200 -1.97 6.50 -4.57
N LEU A 201 -1.83 5.32 -5.15
CA LEU A 201 -1.97 5.08 -6.58
C LEU A 201 -3.40 4.64 -6.87
N PHE A 202 -4.26 5.59 -7.26
CA PHE A 202 -5.64 5.30 -7.61
C PHE A 202 -5.76 4.90 -9.07
N LYS A 203 -5.98 3.62 -9.34
CA LYS A 203 -6.13 3.10 -10.70
C LYS A 203 -7.58 3.13 -11.14
N ASN A 204 -7.84 3.88 -12.20
CA ASN A 204 -9.15 3.93 -12.86
C ASN A 204 -9.10 3.31 -14.26
N GLN A 205 -10.15 2.57 -14.61
CA GLN A 205 -10.37 2.02 -15.93
C GLN A 205 -11.20 2.99 -16.81
N PHE A 206 -10.62 4.16 -17.11
CA PHE A 206 -11.30 5.27 -17.79
C PHE A 206 -11.87 4.91 -19.16
N ALA A 207 -11.24 3.99 -19.90
CA ALA A 207 -11.73 3.53 -21.21
C ALA A 207 -13.12 2.89 -21.13
N VAL A 208 -13.51 2.35 -19.96
CA VAL A 208 -14.82 1.71 -19.73
C VAL A 208 -15.74 2.63 -18.95
N ASN A 209 -15.22 3.43 -18.02
CA ASN A 209 -15.98 4.30 -17.14
C ASN A 209 -15.62 5.77 -17.43
N ARG A 210 -16.33 6.40 -18.39
CA ARG A 210 -16.19 7.83 -18.71
C ARG A 210 -16.78 8.76 -17.65
N ASP A 211 -17.36 8.20 -16.59
CA ASP A 211 -17.99 8.95 -15.52
C ASP A 211 -16.97 9.26 -14.41
N MET A 212 -16.43 10.48 -14.46
CA MET A 212 -15.53 11.00 -13.44
C MET A 212 -16.29 11.38 -12.15
N SER A 213 -17.58 11.71 -12.24
CA SER A 213 -18.39 12.16 -11.12
C SER A 213 -18.55 11.04 -10.09
N THR A 214 -18.78 9.80 -10.55
CA THR A 214 -18.77 8.62 -9.68
C THR A 214 -17.39 8.29 -9.11
N MET A 215 -16.27 8.78 -9.66
CA MET A 215 -14.95 8.64 -9.01
C MET A 215 -14.85 9.59 -7.83
N PHE A 216 -15.24 10.85 -7.99
CA PHE A 216 -15.15 11.85 -6.93
C PHE A 216 -16.16 11.60 -5.80
N GLN A 217 -17.39 11.19 -6.13
CA GLN A 217 -18.36 10.73 -5.13
C GLN A 217 -17.84 9.57 -4.27
N ARG A 218 -16.93 8.72 -4.78
CA ARG A 218 -16.31 7.62 -3.99
C ARG A 218 -15.43 8.13 -2.86
N PHE A 219 -15.02 9.38 -2.89
CA PHE A 219 -14.15 9.97 -1.88
C PHE A 219 -14.87 11.02 -1.02
N GLN A 220 -16.01 11.55 -1.46
CA GLN A 220 -16.79 12.54 -0.70
C GLN A 220 -17.41 11.96 0.58
N GLY A 221 -17.78 10.68 0.58
CA GLY A 221 -18.40 10.01 1.73
C GLY A 221 -17.47 9.79 2.93
N ASP A 222 -16.18 10.10 2.81
CA ASP A 222 -15.15 9.60 3.71
C ASP A 222 -14.57 10.68 4.65
N ALA A 223 -14.89 11.96 4.42
CA ALA A 223 -14.12 13.06 5.00
C ALA A 223 -14.46 13.41 6.46
N THR A 224 -15.53 12.89 7.05
CA THR A 224 -16.07 13.34 8.35
C THR A 224 -15.53 12.61 9.59
N LEU A 225 -14.71 11.56 9.40
CA LEU A 225 -14.34 10.62 10.47
C LEU A 225 -13.04 10.90 11.21
N PHE A 226 -12.12 11.63 10.60
CA PHE A 226 -10.81 11.94 11.17
C PHE A 226 -10.52 13.43 10.99
N ASP A 227 -9.77 13.99 11.95
CA ASP A 227 -9.26 15.35 11.82
C ASP A 227 -8.44 15.50 10.54
N SER A 228 -8.71 16.55 9.78
CA SER A 228 -8.07 16.84 8.48
C SER A 228 -6.54 16.89 8.57
N GLU A 229 -5.98 17.13 9.76
CA GLU A 229 -4.54 17.19 10.00
C GLU A 229 -3.82 15.84 9.83
N ILE A 230 -4.52 14.72 10.09
CA ILE A 230 -3.99 13.35 10.06
C ILE A 230 -3.73 12.88 8.62
N PHE A 231 -4.50 13.41 7.69
CA PHE A 231 -4.42 13.08 6.27
C PHE A 231 -3.25 13.81 5.62
N GLN A 232 -2.31 13.06 5.05
CA GLN A 232 -1.07 13.60 4.46
C GLN A 232 -0.72 12.92 3.12
N ALA A 233 -1.59 12.03 2.65
CA ALA A 233 -1.34 11.25 1.46
C ALA A 233 -1.46 12.13 0.21
N LYS A 234 -0.57 11.91 -0.77
CA LYS A 234 -0.76 12.42 -2.13
C LYS A 234 -1.54 11.40 -2.92
N LEU A 235 -2.57 11.84 -3.64
CA LEU A 235 -3.39 11.01 -4.50
C LEU A 235 -2.90 11.11 -5.95
N CYS A 236 -2.43 9.99 -6.50
CA CYS A 236 -2.03 9.86 -7.89
C CYS A 236 -3.07 9.05 -8.65
N ILE A 237 -3.88 9.71 -9.47
CA ILE A 237 -4.89 9.09 -10.33
C ILE A 237 -4.21 8.58 -11.59
N ILE A 238 -4.28 7.28 -11.81
CA ILE A 238 -3.63 6.59 -12.91
C ILE A 238 -4.69 6.14 -13.91
N ILE A 239 -4.58 6.69 -15.11
CA ILE A 239 -5.45 6.36 -16.24
C ILE A 239 -4.67 5.41 -17.13
N LYS A 240 -5.05 4.13 -17.15
CA LYS A 240 -4.28 3.09 -17.82
C LYS A 240 -4.44 3.12 -19.35
N ASP A 241 -3.45 2.54 -20.04
CA ASP A 241 -3.52 2.19 -21.46
C ASP A 241 -3.81 3.39 -22.38
N VAL A 242 -3.17 4.53 -22.11
CA VAL A 242 -3.39 5.79 -22.84
C VAL A 242 -2.44 5.90 -24.04
N PRO A 243 -2.97 5.94 -25.29
CA PRO A 243 -2.19 6.23 -26.49
C PRO A 243 -1.52 7.59 -26.40
N SER A 244 -0.35 7.77 -27.04
CA SER A 244 0.39 9.03 -26.95
C SER A 244 -0.39 10.25 -27.44
N ALA A 245 -1.28 10.06 -28.42
CA ALA A 245 -2.12 11.13 -28.98
C ALA A 245 -3.15 11.68 -27.98
N ASP A 246 -3.62 10.86 -27.03
CA ASP A 246 -4.77 11.20 -26.16
C ASP A 246 -4.33 11.74 -24.78
N ARG A 247 -3.03 11.72 -24.48
CA ARG A 247 -2.50 12.00 -23.12
C ARG A 247 -2.82 13.42 -22.65
N GLU A 248 -2.60 14.41 -23.51
CA GLU A 248 -2.80 15.81 -23.17
C GLU A 248 -4.29 16.13 -22.97
N ASP A 249 -5.14 15.60 -23.84
CA ASP A 249 -6.59 15.84 -23.78
C ASP A 249 -7.22 15.18 -22.56
N ILE A 250 -6.81 13.96 -22.21
CA ILE A 250 -7.28 13.29 -20.98
C ILE A 250 -6.90 14.09 -19.73
N VAL A 251 -5.66 14.57 -19.64
CA VAL A 251 -5.22 15.39 -18.50
C VAL A 251 -6.03 16.68 -18.44
N ARG A 252 -6.22 17.35 -19.58
CA ARG A 252 -7.00 18.59 -19.68
C ARG A 252 -8.44 18.39 -19.22
N GLU A 253 -9.10 17.33 -19.71
CA GLU A 253 -10.48 17.00 -19.33
C GLU A 253 -10.60 16.76 -17.82
N PHE A 254 -9.65 16.00 -17.25
CA PHE A 254 -9.64 15.70 -15.82
C PHE A 254 -9.44 16.97 -14.97
N MET A 255 -8.52 17.85 -15.38
CA MET A 255 -8.25 19.10 -14.67
C MET A 255 -9.43 20.08 -14.72
N ILE A 256 -10.19 20.10 -15.82
CA ILE A 256 -11.41 20.92 -15.93
C ILE A 256 -12.47 20.41 -14.94
N LYS A 257 -12.78 19.11 -14.95
CA LYS A 257 -13.78 18.53 -14.02
C LYS A 257 -13.35 18.64 -12.56
N PHE A 258 -12.07 18.48 -12.29
CA PHE A 258 -11.49 18.70 -10.96
C PHE A 258 -11.73 20.14 -10.49
N SER A 259 -11.42 21.13 -11.33
CA SER A 259 -11.63 22.55 -11.00
C SER A 259 -13.11 22.86 -10.75
N GLN A 260 -14.00 22.26 -11.53
CA GLN A 260 -15.45 22.39 -11.34
C GLN A 260 -15.89 21.85 -9.97
N LEU A 261 -15.47 20.64 -9.61
CA LEU A 261 -15.82 20.04 -8.33
C LEU A 261 -15.31 20.85 -7.14
N VAL A 262 -14.05 21.31 -7.20
CA VAL A 262 -13.48 22.17 -6.15
C VAL A 262 -14.26 23.49 -6.06
N SER A 263 -14.74 24.05 -7.18
CA SER A 263 -15.53 25.27 -7.18
C SER A 263 -16.96 25.08 -6.64
N GLU A 264 -17.56 23.91 -6.86
CA GLU A 264 -18.91 23.57 -6.37
C GLU A 264 -18.91 23.26 -4.87
N GLU A 265 -17.88 22.56 -4.37
CA GLU A 265 -17.77 22.13 -2.98
C GLU A 265 -17.04 23.13 -2.06
N GLY A 266 -16.30 24.07 -2.63
CA GLY A 266 -15.52 25.07 -1.89
C GLY A 266 -14.22 24.52 -1.28
N GLU A 267 -13.64 25.27 -0.33
CA GLU A 267 -12.33 24.94 0.26
C GLU A 267 -12.33 23.65 1.10
N ASP A 268 -13.50 23.21 1.58
CA ASP A 268 -13.66 22.02 2.42
C ASP A 268 -13.99 20.74 1.63
N ASN A 269 -13.70 20.72 0.32
CA ASN A 269 -13.86 19.53 -0.50
C ASN A 269 -12.97 18.37 0.01
N PHE A 270 -13.35 17.15 -0.34
CA PHE A 270 -12.68 15.94 0.16
C PHE A 270 -11.18 15.90 -0.18
N ILE A 271 -10.74 16.53 -1.27
CA ILE A 271 -9.34 16.49 -1.75
C ILE A 271 -8.47 17.40 -0.89
N SER A 272 -8.97 18.59 -0.59
CA SER A 272 -8.37 19.48 0.38
C SER A 272 -8.27 18.80 1.76
N ARG A 273 -9.34 18.12 2.19
CA ARG A 273 -9.40 17.47 3.50
C ARG A 273 -8.55 16.21 3.64
N MET A 274 -8.61 15.30 2.67
CA MET A 274 -8.00 13.96 2.74
C MET A 274 -6.63 13.87 2.05
N TYR A 275 -6.33 14.77 1.11
CA TYR A 275 -5.10 14.71 0.33
C TYR A 275 -4.29 16.01 0.37
N LYS A 276 -4.70 16.99 1.19
CA LYS A 276 -4.04 18.31 1.36
C LYS A 276 -3.76 19.00 0.02
N GLY A 277 -4.68 18.86 -0.95
CA GLY A 277 -4.53 19.39 -2.30
C GLY A 277 -3.49 18.67 -3.18
N GLY A 278 -2.86 17.60 -2.68
CA GLY A 278 -1.92 16.76 -3.41
C GLY A 278 -2.62 15.79 -4.34
N LEU A 279 -3.14 16.27 -5.48
CA LEU A 279 -3.69 15.46 -6.56
C LEU A 279 -2.82 15.52 -7.81
N GLU A 280 -2.53 14.38 -8.41
CA GLU A 280 -1.90 14.30 -9.72
C GLU A 280 -2.62 13.29 -10.62
N VAL A 281 -2.83 13.65 -11.89
CA VAL A 281 -3.37 12.76 -12.92
C VAL A 281 -2.25 12.33 -13.83
N ILE A 282 -2.04 11.02 -13.95
CA ILE A 282 -1.01 10.42 -14.78
C ILE A 282 -1.66 9.56 -15.88
N PRO A 283 -1.66 10.03 -17.14
CA PRO A 283 -2.03 9.19 -18.27
C PRO A 283 -0.92 8.16 -18.49
N TRP A 284 -1.20 6.93 -18.10
CA TRP A 284 -0.23 5.86 -18.12
C TRP A 284 -0.12 5.27 -19.52
N PRO A 285 1.09 5.19 -20.09
CA PRO A 285 1.28 4.61 -21.41
C PRO A 285 0.81 3.15 -21.53
N MET A 286 0.67 2.67 -22.76
CA MET A 286 0.49 1.25 -23.05
C MET A 286 1.68 0.43 -22.53
N PHE A 287 1.43 -0.75 -21.95
CA PHE A 287 2.47 -1.58 -21.32
C PHE A 287 3.63 -1.99 -22.25
N ASN A 288 3.36 -2.15 -23.54
CA ASN A 288 4.35 -2.54 -24.55
C ASN A 288 5.23 -1.35 -25.02
N ASP A 289 4.94 -0.12 -24.60
CA ASP A 289 5.70 1.07 -24.93
C ASP A 289 6.81 1.30 -23.89
N ALA A 290 8.02 1.61 -24.35
CA ALA A 290 9.14 2.00 -23.49
C ALA A 290 8.81 3.22 -22.61
N SER A 291 7.89 4.08 -23.04
CA SER A 291 7.40 5.21 -22.24
C SER A 291 6.70 4.77 -20.95
N TRP A 292 6.15 3.54 -20.89
CA TRP A 292 5.58 2.97 -19.66
C TRP A 292 6.60 2.94 -18.52
N PHE A 293 7.80 2.43 -18.79
CA PHE A 293 8.88 2.34 -17.80
C PHE A 293 9.48 3.72 -17.48
N LYS A 294 9.43 4.67 -18.44
CA LYS A 294 9.82 6.07 -18.17
C LYS A 294 8.85 6.73 -17.17
N THR A 295 7.55 6.53 -17.35
CA THR A 295 6.52 7.02 -16.42
C THR A 295 6.69 6.40 -15.04
N LEU A 296 6.89 5.07 -14.97
CA LEU A 296 7.19 4.37 -13.72
C LEU A 296 8.41 4.97 -12.99
N SER A 297 9.52 5.19 -13.72
CA SER A 297 10.72 5.82 -13.17
C SER A 297 10.43 7.25 -12.67
N GLY A 298 9.57 7.99 -13.37
CA GLY A 298 9.09 9.31 -12.95
C GLY A 298 8.37 9.27 -11.61
N VAL A 299 7.42 8.35 -11.43
CA VAL A 299 6.67 8.16 -10.18
C VAL A 299 7.60 7.73 -9.04
N ASN A 300 8.52 6.80 -9.31
CA ASN A 300 9.53 6.39 -8.31
C ASN A 300 10.37 7.56 -7.81
N LYS A 301 10.85 8.43 -8.71
CA LYS A 301 11.59 9.63 -8.32
C LYS A 301 10.75 10.59 -7.48
N LYS A 302 9.45 10.68 -7.72
CA LYS A 302 8.55 11.50 -6.91
C LYS A 302 8.40 10.93 -5.50
N LEU A 303 8.18 9.62 -5.40
CA LEU A 303 8.12 8.91 -4.12
C LEU A 303 9.45 9.04 -3.33
N GLU A 304 10.60 8.94 -4.00
CA GLU A 304 11.92 9.16 -3.39
C GLU A 304 12.11 10.58 -2.86
N LYS A 305 11.60 11.60 -3.56
CA LYS A 305 11.71 13.02 -3.17
C LYS A 305 10.70 13.45 -2.12
N GLN A 306 9.58 12.76 -2.00
CA GLN A 306 8.56 13.07 -0.99
C GLN A 306 9.15 12.97 0.42
N GLU A 307 8.73 13.84 1.33
CA GLU A 307 9.08 13.71 2.74
C GLU A 307 8.41 12.47 3.34
N ALA A 308 9.07 11.81 4.27
CA ALA A 308 8.51 10.64 4.92
C ALA A 308 7.47 11.09 5.95
N LYS A 309 6.27 10.53 5.90
CA LYS A 309 5.22 10.75 6.91
C LYS A 309 5.66 10.30 8.30
N TYR A 310 6.39 9.20 8.38
CA TYR A 310 6.86 8.66 9.66
C TYR A 310 8.38 8.77 9.76
N GLU A 311 8.81 9.51 10.78
CA GLU A 311 10.23 9.76 11.06
C GLU A 311 10.98 8.51 11.54
N ASN A 312 10.26 7.51 12.06
CA ASN A 312 10.85 6.26 12.51
C ASN A 312 9.86 5.08 12.39
N ALA A 313 10.40 3.88 12.26
CA ALA A 313 9.66 2.64 12.05
C ALA A 313 8.80 2.21 13.26
N ARG A 314 9.24 2.55 14.48
CA ARG A 314 8.49 2.24 15.71
C ARG A 314 7.19 3.03 15.78
N THR A 315 7.25 4.33 15.47
CA THR A 315 6.08 5.21 15.40
C THR A 315 5.13 4.77 14.30
N PHE A 316 5.62 4.37 13.13
CA PHE A 316 4.75 3.77 12.09
C PHE A 316 4.00 2.55 12.63
N LEU A 317 4.71 1.56 13.19
CA LEU A 317 4.11 0.33 13.71
C LEU A 317 3.02 0.62 14.75
N GLN A 318 3.31 1.48 15.73
CA GLN A 318 2.36 1.85 16.77
C GLN A 318 1.15 2.60 16.20
N ASN A 319 1.38 3.64 15.39
CA ASN A 319 0.31 4.47 14.85
C ASN A 319 -0.62 3.66 13.94
N THR A 320 -0.07 2.79 13.08
CA THR A 320 -0.88 1.94 12.20
C THR A 320 -1.76 0.99 13.01
N LYS A 321 -1.23 0.35 14.05
CA LYS A 321 -2.02 -0.52 14.95
C LYS A 321 -3.14 0.24 15.67
N VAL A 322 -2.84 1.43 16.19
CA VAL A 322 -3.84 2.28 16.84
C VAL A 322 -4.92 2.72 15.85
N THR A 323 -4.56 3.10 14.63
CA THR A 323 -5.53 3.41 13.57
C THR A 323 -6.43 2.21 13.27
N MET A 324 -5.85 1.02 13.12
CA MET A 324 -6.61 -0.20 12.87
C MET A 324 -7.53 -0.56 14.04
N ALA A 325 -7.08 -0.38 15.28
CA ALA A 325 -7.89 -0.58 16.47
C ALA A 325 -9.07 0.39 16.55
N LYS A 326 -8.84 1.67 16.24
CA LYS A 326 -9.90 2.69 16.12
C LYS A 326 -10.93 2.29 15.07
N LEU A 327 -10.50 1.89 13.87
CA LEU A 327 -11.40 1.43 12.82
C LEU A 327 -12.19 0.17 13.23
N LYS A 328 -11.59 -0.76 13.99
CA LYS A 328 -12.30 -1.95 14.50
C LYS A 328 -13.46 -1.59 15.43
N VAL A 329 -13.30 -0.56 16.27
CA VAL A 329 -14.32 -0.14 17.24
C VAL A 329 -15.34 0.85 16.66
N CYS A 330 -15.04 1.48 15.51
CA CYS A 330 -15.96 2.36 14.83
C CYS A 330 -17.24 1.61 14.42
N LYS A 331 -18.39 2.12 14.85
CA LYS A 331 -19.71 1.68 14.39
C LYS A 331 -20.26 2.73 13.43
N PHE A 332 -20.52 2.33 12.19
CA PHE A 332 -21.22 3.18 11.23
C PHE A 332 -22.68 2.75 11.15
N TYR A 333 -23.59 3.72 11.29
CA TYR A 333 -24.97 3.55 10.87
C TYR A 333 -25.16 4.26 9.53
N ILE A 334 -25.36 3.49 8.46
CA ILE A 334 -25.78 4.03 7.17
C ILE A 334 -27.31 4.09 7.19
N THR A 335 -27.85 5.24 7.59
CA THR A 335 -29.23 5.61 7.20
C THR A 335 -29.17 6.33 5.87
N SER A 336 -30.25 6.24 5.08
CA SER A 336 -30.35 6.44 3.62
C SER A 336 -29.84 7.73 2.95
N ASN A 337 -28.98 8.53 3.59
CA ASN A 337 -28.03 9.48 2.97
C ASN A 337 -27.09 10.17 3.98
N GLU A 338 -26.95 9.67 5.22
CA GLU A 338 -26.08 10.28 6.23
C GLU A 338 -25.36 9.21 7.07
N ILE A 339 -24.04 9.41 7.25
CA ILE A 339 -23.20 8.61 8.14
C ILE A 339 -23.28 9.24 9.52
N ILE A 340 -23.92 8.55 10.47
CA ILE A 340 -23.96 8.97 11.87
C ILE A 340 -22.90 8.17 12.63
N ILE A 341 -21.98 8.89 13.28
CA ILE A 341 -20.93 8.35 14.16
C ILE A 341 -21.46 8.42 15.60
N ILE A 342 -21.42 7.31 16.34
CA ILE A 342 -21.75 7.26 17.78
C ILE A 342 -20.48 6.95 18.58
#